data_AF-X1L6J0-F1
#
_entry.id   AF-X1L6J0-F1
#
_cell.length_a   1.000
_cell.length_b   1.000
_cell.length_c   1.000
_cell.angle_alpha   90.00
_cell.angle_beta   90.00
_cell.angle_gamma   90.00
#
_symmetry.space_group_name_H-M   'P 1'
#
loop_
_entity.id
_entity.type
_entity.pdbx_description
1 polymer ?
#
loop_
_entity_poly.entity_id
_entity_poly.type
_entity_poly.pdbx_seq_one_letter_code
_entity_poly.pdbx_strand_id
1 'polypeptide(L)'
;AAVKAAEQARNAISHPQEGTIITVMKDWANHLTEHAPHTPDFVELFKKSLSKAKDSLAKTPDKLLILKKAGVVDAGAQGFVNILEGIVNFIEYGKIKSLKVITSTTKKMSSINLEKVDSEINFQFCTECLLEGNDLDP
;
A
#
# COMPACT_ATOMS: atom_id res chain seq x y z
N ALA A 1 8.31 15.95 6.16
CA ALA A 1 7.15 15.78 5.26
C ALA A 1 6.58 14.35 5.33
N ALA A 2 7.37 13.31 5.03
CA ALA A 2 6.90 11.92 5.01
C ALA A 2 6.24 11.46 6.33
N VAL A 3 6.86 11.75 7.49
CA VAL A 3 6.31 11.37 8.81
C VAL A 3 4.94 12.01 9.03
N LYS A 4 4.84 13.32 8.80
CA LYS A 4 3.58 14.06 8.89
C LYS A 4 2.51 13.46 7.96
N ALA A 5 2.87 13.08 6.73
CA ALA A 5 1.92 12.44 5.81
C ALA A 5 1.44 11.07 6.32
N ALA A 6 2.34 10.25 6.88
CA ALA A 6 1.98 8.96 7.46
C ALA A 6 1.08 9.10 8.72
N GLU A 7 1.30 10.14 9.53
CA GLU A 7 0.44 10.48 10.67
C GLU A 7 -0.95 10.93 10.20
N GLN A 8 -1.03 11.81 9.19
CA GLN A 8 -2.31 12.25 8.63
C GLN A 8 -3.09 11.09 8.01
N ALA A 9 -2.41 10.20 7.27
CA ALA A 9 -3.04 9.01 6.71
C ALA A 9 -3.59 8.08 7.81
N ARG A 10 -2.87 7.92 8.93
CA ARG A 10 -3.35 7.15 10.08
C ARG A 10 -4.56 7.81 10.74
N ASN A 11 -4.55 9.13 10.90
CA ASN A 11 -5.63 9.89 11.54
C ASN A 11 -6.90 9.97 10.67
N ALA A 12 -6.78 9.82 9.35
CA ALA A 12 -7.90 9.79 8.43
C ALA A 12 -8.70 8.47 8.46
N ILE A 13 -8.20 7.44 9.16
CA ILE A 13 -8.82 6.12 9.28
C ILE A 13 -9.44 6.02 10.67
N SER A 14 -10.72 5.67 10.77
CA SER A 14 -11.44 5.56 12.05
C SER A 14 -10.81 4.54 13.00
N HIS A 15 -10.40 3.38 12.46
CA HIS A 15 -9.79 2.28 13.22
C HIS A 15 -8.49 1.82 12.55
N PRO A 16 -7.39 2.57 12.72
CA PRO A 16 -6.12 2.25 12.10
C PRO A 16 -5.58 0.91 12.62
N GLN A 17 -5.35 -0.04 11.71
CA GLN A 17 -4.92 -1.40 12.07
C GLN A 17 -3.44 -1.62 11.73
N GLU A 18 -2.65 -2.00 12.74
CA GLU A 18 -1.25 -2.42 12.53
C GLU A 18 -1.17 -3.72 11.73
N GLY A 19 -0.17 -3.84 10.86
CA GLY A 19 -0.07 -4.89 9.86
C GLY A 19 -0.77 -4.58 8.54
N THR A 20 -1.25 -3.35 8.35
CA THR A 20 -1.76 -2.86 7.07
C THR A 20 -0.84 -1.77 6.48
N ILE A 21 -1.27 -1.15 5.38
CA ILE A 21 -0.60 -0.02 4.72
C ILE A 21 -0.06 1.06 5.67
N ILE A 22 -0.75 1.36 6.78
CA ILE A 22 -0.32 2.40 7.74
C ILE A 22 0.93 2.02 8.54
N THR A 23 1.22 0.73 8.70
CA THR A 23 2.45 0.24 9.33
C THR A 23 3.62 0.47 8.38
N VAL A 24 3.45 0.09 7.11
CA VAL A 24 4.50 0.22 6.10
C VAL A 24 4.80 1.70 5.80
N MET A 25 3.78 2.55 5.69
CA MET A 25 3.96 4.00 5.52
C MET A 25 4.72 4.63 6.70
N LYS A 26 4.40 4.25 7.93
CA LYS A 26 5.08 4.73 9.15
C LYS A 26 6.55 4.30 9.16
N ASP A 27 6.81 3.01 8.95
CA ASP A 27 8.16 2.46 8.97
C ASP A 27 9.05 3.06 7.87
N TRP A 28 8.48 3.25 6.67
CA TRP A 28 9.15 3.93 5.56
C TRP A 28 9.48 5.40 5.88
N ALA A 29 8.49 6.15 6.37
CA ALA A 29 8.63 7.57 6.67
C ALA A 29 9.63 7.85 7.79
N ASN A 30 9.63 7.01 8.83
CA ASN A 30 10.60 7.10 9.93
C ASN A 30 12.01 6.83 9.43
N HIS A 31 12.21 5.73 8.70
CA HIS A 31 13.53 5.39 8.15
C HIS A 31 14.06 6.48 7.22
N LEU A 32 13.22 7.01 6.32
CA LEU A 32 13.59 8.11 5.44
C LEU A 32 14.08 9.33 6.25
N THR A 33 13.35 9.69 7.30
CA THR A 33 13.65 10.87 8.13
C THR A 33 14.91 10.68 8.98
N GLU A 34 15.09 9.50 9.57
CA GLU A 34 16.26 9.15 10.38
C GLU A 34 17.56 9.14 9.57
N HIS A 35 17.50 8.68 8.32
CA HIS A 35 18.68 8.49 7.46
C HIS A 35 19.00 9.68 6.57
N ALA A 36 18.05 10.60 6.34
CA ALA A 36 18.24 11.77 5.49
C ALA A 36 19.46 12.65 5.89
N PRO A 37 19.72 12.94 7.18
CA PRO A 37 20.89 13.73 7.58
C PRO A 37 22.24 13.07 7.25
N HIS A 38 22.25 11.75 7.05
CA HIS A 38 23.46 10.94 6.91
C HIS A 38 23.66 10.39 5.48
N THR A 39 22.68 10.58 4.59
CA THR A 39 22.71 10.06 3.21
C THR A 39 22.49 11.22 2.24
N PRO A 40 23.55 11.85 1.73
CA PRO A 40 23.43 13.03 0.87
C PRO A 40 22.90 12.71 -0.53
N ASP A 41 23.13 11.49 -1.03
CA ASP A 41 22.54 11.04 -2.28
C ASP A 41 21.06 10.68 -2.08
N PHE A 42 20.18 11.47 -2.69
CA PHE A 42 18.74 11.25 -2.65
C PHE A 42 18.33 9.88 -3.22
N VAL A 43 18.98 9.43 -4.30
CA VAL A 43 18.68 8.13 -4.92
C VAL A 43 19.02 7.00 -3.96
N GLU A 44 20.20 7.06 -3.34
CA GLU A 44 20.62 6.09 -2.32
C GLU A 44 19.67 6.08 -1.12
N LEU A 45 19.31 7.27 -0.61
CA LEU A 45 18.36 7.42 0.50
C LEU A 45 17.02 6.78 0.18
N PHE A 46 16.48 7.05 -1.01
CA PHE A 46 15.18 6.52 -1.43
C PHE A 46 15.23 4.99 -1.60
N LYS A 47 16.30 4.43 -2.16
CA LYS A 47 16.50 2.97 -2.26
C LYS A 47 16.54 2.29 -0.89
N LYS A 48 17.27 2.86 0.07
CA LYS A 48 17.32 2.33 1.45
C LYS A 48 15.94 2.37 2.10
N SER A 49 15.21 3.48 1.94
CA SER A 49 13.83 3.57 2.45
C SER A 49 12.88 2.56 1.78
N LEU A 50 13.00 2.32 0.47
CA LEU A 50 12.25 1.28 -0.22
C LEU A 50 12.54 -0.12 0.35
N SER A 51 13.82 -0.42 0.64
CA SER A 51 14.19 -1.67 1.31
C SER A 51 13.47 -1.82 2.65
N LYS A 52 13.44 -0.75 3.46
CA LYS A 52 12.70 -0.74 4.72
C LYS A 52 11.20 -0.98 4.53
N ALA A 53 10.60 -0.39 3.50
CA ALA A 53 9.18 -0.60 3.20
C ALA A 53 8.89 -2.06 2.82
N LYS A 54 9.76 -2.70 2.02
CA LYS A 54 9.69 -4.14 1.69
C LYS A 54 9.81 -5.02 2.92
N ASP A 55 10.74 -4.70 3.83
CA ASP A 55 10.92 -5.44 5.08
C ASP A 55 9.68 -5.31 5.99
N SER A 56 9.07 -4.12 6.04
CA SER A 56 7.85 -3.88 6.81
C SER A 56 6.66 -4.64 6.21
N LEU A 57 6.54 -4.63 4.87
CA LEU A 57 5.53 -5.39 4.14
C LEU A 57 5.63 -6.90 4.41
N ALA A 58 6.84 -7.46 4.36
CA ALA A 58 7.06 -8.88 4.65
C ALA A 58 6.64 -9.28 6.07
N LYS A 59 6.62 -8.32 7.01
CA LYS A 59 6.22 -8.50 8.42
C LYS A 59 4.74 -8.20 8.68
N THR A 60 3.96 -7.78 7.67
CA THR A 60 2.51 -7.60 7.86
C THR A 60 1.80 -8.88 8.33
N PRO A 61 2.16 -10.10 7.87
CA PRO A 61 1.53 -11.32 8.36
C PRO A 61 1.78 -11.57 9.85
N ASP A 62 2.92 -11.13 10.40
CA ASP A 62 3.22 -11.30 11.82
C ASP A 62 2.32 -10.46 12.73
N LYS A 63 1.77 -9.37 12.19
CA LYS A 63 0.90 -8.43 12.91
C LYS A 63 -0.58 -8.79 12.80
N LEU A 64 -0.98 -9.49 11.73
CA LEU A 64 -2.38 -9.85 11.47
C LEU A 64 -2.54 -11.34 11.19
N LEU A 65 -3.22 -12.03 12.10
CA LEU A 65 -3.46 -13.47 12.01
C LEU A 65 -4.14 -13.89 10.70
N ILE A 66 -5.03 -13.06 10.16
CA ILE A 66 -5.74 -13.34 8.90
C ILE A 66 -4.76 -13.40 7.72
N LEU A 67 -3.79 -12.49 7.65
CA LEU A 67 -2.74 -12.48 6.64
C LEU A 67 -1.83 -13.70 6.80
N LYS A 68 -1.43 -14.01 8.04
CA LYS A 68 -0.62 -15.19 8.36
C LYS A 68 -1.28 -16.49 7.93
N LYS A 69 -2.57 -16.66 8.23
CA LYS A 69 -3.35 -17.85 7.86
C LYS A 69 -3.50 -18.00 6.35
N ALA A 70 -3.66 -16.88 5.64
CA ALA A 70 -3.75 -16.86 4.20
C ALA A 70 -2.39 -16.99 3.49
N GLY A 71 -1.27 -16.83 4.22
CA GLY A 71 0.07 -16.87 3.64
C GLY A 71 0.38 -15.70 2.70
N VAL A 72 -0.31 -14.57 2.87
CA VAL A 72 -0.20 -13.38 2.02
C VAL A 72 0.15 -12.14 2.85
N VAL A 73 0.68 -11.11 2.18
CA VAL A 73 0.90 -9.78 2.75
C VAL A 73 -0.34 -8.89 2.58
N ASP A 74 -0.35 -7.73 3.26
CA ASP A 74 -1.41 -6.75 3.06
C ASP A 74 -1.39 -6.18 1.63
N ALA A 75 -2.51 -6.25 0.92
CA ALA A 75 -2.59 -5.83 -0.48
C ALA A 75 -2.44 -4.31 -0.64
N GLY A 76 -2.98 -3.52 0.29
CA GLY A 76 -2.82 -2.06 0.30
C GLY A 76 -1.36 -1.66 0.49
N ALA A 77 -0.69 -2.28 1.46
CA ALA A 77 0.74 -2.09 1.71
C ALA A 77 1.59 -2.51 0.50
N GLN A 78 1.28 -3.64 -0.16
CA GLN A 78 1.95 -4.05 -1.39
C GLN A 78 1.78 -3.01 -2.50
N GLY A 79 0.57 -2.45 -2.66
CA GLY A 79 0.31 -1.36 -3.61
C GLY A 79 1.19 -0.14 -3.34
N PHE A 80 1.33 0.26 -2.07
CA PHE A 80 2.22 1.35 -1.67
C PHE A 80 3.69 1.05 -2.00
N VAL A 81 4.17 -0.16 -1.70
CA VAL A 81 5.55 -0.58 -2.05
C VAL A 81 5.77 -0.56 -3.56
N ASN A 82 4.81 -1.02 -4.36
CA ASN A 82 4.92 -0.98 -5.82
C ASN A 82 5.04 0.45 -6.37
N ILE A 83 4.33 1.42 -5.77
CA ILE A 83 4.47 2.84 -6.11
C ILE A 83 5.90 3.31 -5.82
N LEU A 84 6.44 2.99 -4.65
CA LEU A 84 7.82 3.32 -4.29
C LEU A 84 8.85 2.68 -5.22
N GLU A 85 8.64 1.41 -5.63
CA GLU A 85 9.49 0.73 -6.62
C GLU A 85 9.48 1.45 -7.97
N GLY A 86 8.31 1.90 -8.42
CA GLY A 86 8.18 2.70 -9.65
C GLY A 86 8.96 4.02 -9.57
N ILE A 87 8.86 4.72 -8.43
CA ILE A 87 9.62 5.96 -8.19
C ILE A 87 11.12 5.67 -8.21
N VAL A 88 11.60 4.67 -7.46
CA VAL A 88 13.03 4.29 -7.43
C VAL A 88 13.53 3.90 -8.82
N ASN A 89 12.75 3.12 -9.57
CA ASN A 89 13.13 2.74 -10.93
C ASN A 89 13.25 3.97 -11.85
N PHE A 90 12.31 4.91 -11.75
CA PHE A 90 12.35 6.13 -12.56
C PHE A 90 13.56 7.00 -12.22
N ILE A 91 13.86 7.23 -10.94
CA ILE A 91 15.01 8.07 -10.55
C ILE A 91 16.35 7.40 -10.87
N GLU A 92 16.44 6.06 -10.85
CA GLU A 92 17.67 5.34 -11.21
C GLU A 92 17.96 5.33 -12.71
N TYR A 93 16.93 5.08 -13.54
CA TYR A 93 17.14 4.80 -14.96
C TYR A 93 16.62 5.90 -15.89
N GLY A 94 15.86 6.87 -15.37
CA GLY A 94 15.24 7.95 -16.15
C GLY A 94 14.23 7.48 -17.19
N LYS A 95 13.78 6.23 -17.10
CA LYS A 95 12.92 5.59 -18.11
C LYS A 95 11.61 5.16 -17.48
N ILE A 96 10.53 5.74 -17.95
CA ILE A 96 9.20 5.16 -17.78
C ILE A 96 9.13 4.06 -18.83
N LYS A 97 9.05 2.79 -18.41
CA LYS A 97 8.71 1.72 -19.36
C LYS A 97 7.41 2.16 -20.01
N SER A 98 7.38 2.19 -21.35
CA SER A 98 6.12 2.25 -22.08
C SER A 98 5.21 1.19 -21.46
N LEU A 99 4.21 1.64 -20.71
CA LEU A 99 3.11 0.79 -20.31
C LEU A 99 2.47 0.43 -21.64
N LYS A 100 2.85 -0.73 -22.20
CA LYS A 100 1.91 -1.45 -23.04
C LYS A 100 0.70 -1.56 -22.14
N VAL A 101 -0.34 -0.77 -22.44
CA VAL A 101 -1.63 -0.86 -21.78
C VAL A 101 -1.84 -2.35 -21.59
N ILE A 102 -1.90 -2.78 -20.34
CA ILE A 102 -2.21 -4.17 -20.04
C ILE A 102 -3.69 -4.26 -20.41
N THR A 103 -3.98 -4.40 -21.70
CA THR A 103 -5.15 -5.14 -22.14
C THR A 103 -4.99 -6.45 -21.44
N SER A 104 -5.84 -6.65 -20.43
CA SER A 104 -5.82 -7.72 -19.47
C SER A 104 -5.70 -9.10 -20.14
N THR A 105 -4.49 -9.52 -20.46
CA THR A 105 -4.17 -10.95 -20.52
C THR A 105 -4.09 -11.40 -19.07
N THR A 106 -5.27 -11.65 -18.51
CA THR A 106 -5.50 -12.43 -17.31
C THR A 106 -4.73 -13.74 -17.46
N LYS A 107 -3.51 -13.77 -16.94
CA LYS A 107 -2.86 -15.04 -16.60
C LYS A 107 -3.75 -15.60 -15.50
N LYS A 108 -4.60 -16.57 -15.86
CA LYS A 108 -5.56 -17.26 -14.97
C LYS A 108 -4.93 -17.46 -13.59
N MET A 109 -5.32 -16.61 -12.66
CA MET A 109 -5.15 -16.85 -11.25
C MET A 109 -6.24 -17.88 -10.95
N SER A 110 -5.85 -19.14 -10.81
CA SER A 110 -6.80 -20.22 -10.56
C SER A 110 -7.58 -19.93 -9.29
N SER A 111 -8.91 -19.90 -9.45
CA SER A 111 -9.97 -19.80 -8.45
C SER A 111 -10.06 -18.51 -7.63
N ILE A 112 -10.46 -17.41 -8.27
CA ILE A 112 -11.50 -16.55 -7.69
C ILE A 112 -12.73 -16.76 -8.57
N ASN A 113 -13.75 -17.43 -8.04
CA ASN A 113 -15.02 -17.59 -8.71
C ASN A 113 -15.79 -16.27 -8.62
N LEU A 114 -15.32 -15.26 -9.35
CA LEU A 114 -16.14 -14.10 -9.70
C LEU A 114 -17.10 -14.62 -10.76
N GLU A 115 -18.28 -15.05 -10.31
CA GLU A 115 -19.43 -15.12 -11.19
C GLU A 115 -19.49 -13.82 -11.99
N LYS A 116 -19.57 -13.95 -13.32
CA LYS A 116 -19.56 -12.85 -14.27
C LYS A 116 -20.58 -11.81 -13.84
N VAL A 117 -20.10 -10.71 -13.26
CA VAL A 117 -20.87 -9.48 -13.13
C VAL A 117 -20.84 -8.87 -14.54
N ASP A 118 -21.89 -9.17 -15.32
CA ASP A 118 -22.07 -8.75 -16.72
C ASP A 118 -22.52 -7.29 -16.84
N SER A 119 -22.21 -6.45 -15.85
CA SER A 119 -22.51 -5.03 -15.85
C SER A 119 -21.21 -4.22 -15.90
N GLU A 120 -21.14 -3.28 -16.85
CA GLU A 120 -20.10 -2.27 -16.90
C GLU A 120 -20.02 -1.58 -15.54
N ILE A 121 -18.90 -1.78 -14.82
CA ILE A 121 -18.63 -1.07 -13.57
C ILE A 121 -18.34 0.38 -13.95
N ASN A 122 -19.39 1.21 -13.98
CA ASN A 122 -19.30 2.63 -14.36
C ASN A 122 -18.52 3.47 -13.33
N PHE A 123 -18.46 3.01 -12.08
CA PHE A 123 -17.87 3.75 -10.97
C PHE A 123 -17.00 2.83 -10.11
N GLN A 124 -15.70 3.10 -10.06
CA GLN A 124 -14.70 2.32 -9.32
C GLN A 124 -14.24 3.06 -8.06
N PHE A 125 -15.19 3.59 -7.29
CA PHE A 125 -14.96 4.16 -5.98
C PHE A 125 -15.84 3.47 -4.95
N CYS A 126 -15.30 3.26 -3.74
CA CYS A 126 -16.10 2.79 -2.63
C CYS A 126 -17.04 3.92 -2.18
N THR A 127 -18.29 3.58 -1.92
CA THR A 127 -19.25 4.48 -1.27
C THR A 127 -19.49 3.95 0.14
N GLU A 128 -19.14 4.74 1.15
CA GLU A 128 -19.29 4.39 2.56
C GLU A 128 -20.13 5.46 3.26
N CYS A 129 -20.93 5.05 4.25
CA CYS A 129 -21.83 5.88 5.03
C CYS A 129 -21.61 5.55 6.51
N LEU A 130 -21.43 6.57 7.36
CA LEU A 130 -21.41 6.42 8.82
C LEU A 130 -22.72 6.99 9.38
N LEU A 131 -23.46 6.16 10.11
CA LEU A 131 -24.65 6.56 10.86
C LEU A 131 -24.29 6.63 12.34
N GLU A 132 -24.61 7.74 13.00
CA GLU A 132 -24.39 7.95 14.43
C GLU A 132 -25.69 8.45 15.08
N GLY A 133 -26.13 7.80 16.16
CA GLY A 133 -27.36 8.13 16.86
C GLY A 133 -27.57 7.28 18.11
N ASN A 134 -28.39 7.79 19.05
CA ASN A 134 -28.88 7.01 20.17
C ASN A 134 -30.16 6.26 19.71
N ASP A 135 -30.35 5.02 20.17
CA ASP A 135 -31.52 4.18 19.86
C ASP A 135 -31.76 3.89 18.37
N LEU A 136 -30.69 3.66 17.60
CA LEU A 136 -30.81 3.14 16.23
C LEU A 136 -31.33 1.69 16.28
N ASP A 137 -32.42 1.41 15.55
CA ASP A 137 -32.90 0.05 15.35
C ASP A 137 -31.82 -0.74 14.58
N PRO A 138 -31.41 -1.94 15.08
CA PRO A 138 -30.30 -2.71 14.53
C PRO A 138 -30.58 -3.30 13.14
#